data_AF-A0A7C7JEQ0-F1
#
_entry.id   AF-A0A7C7JEQ0-F1
#
_cell.length_a   1.000
_cell.length_b   1.000
_cell.length_c   1.000
_cell.angle_alpha   90.00
_cell.angle_beta   90.00
_cell.angle_gamma   90.00
#
_symmetry.space_group_name_H-M   'P 1'
#
loop_
_entity.id
_entity.type
_entity.pdbx_description
1 polymer ?
#
loop_
_entity_poly.entity_id
_entity_poly.type
_entity_poly.pdbx_seq_one_letter_code
_entity_poly.pdbx_strand_id
1 'polypeptide(L)'
;HNFYDYIGIDNLTRTIVHLKPNRFIILDFIETQEGHTFKQQFNFHPIFDIFQQIDEQSMVVKSSHENMPSLYMTFHEKPLKISTLRGVHTASEVQGWYFKKFNTKQAATTVQAQYKEKNGKVSLPVYIELLPPSSMTPLKPKLSITAQHHQVKLEIESPLFHKELMLPRTPRNRHAN
;
A
#
# COMPACT_ATOMS: atom_id res chain seq x y z
N HIS A 1 -12.42 15.00 -18.74
CA HIS A 1 -12.80 13.64 -18.33
C HIS A 1 -11.63 13.04 -17.56
N ASN A 2 -11.81 12.81 -16.26
CA ASN A 2 -10.75 12.30 -15.41
C ASN A 2 -10.62 10.79 -15.66
N PHE A 3 -9.38 10.29 -15.72
CA PHE A 3 -9.06 8.86 -15.91
C PHE A 3 -9.80 7.94 -14.91
N TYR A 4 -10.24 8.47 -13.77
CA TYR A 4 -10.96 7.78 -12.71
C TYR A 4 -12.45 7.53 -13.00
N ASP A 5 -13.09 8.36 -13.81
CA ASP A 5 -14.52 8.22 -14.15
C ASP A 5 -14.76 6.92 -14.95
N TYR A 6 -13.81 6.54 -15.79
CA TYR A 6 -13.89 5.33 -16.64
C TYR A 6 -13.76 4.01 -15.85
N ILE A 7 -13.26 4.08 -14.61
CA ILE A 7 -13.09 2.92 -13.73
C ILE A 7 -14.05 2.93 -12.54
N GLY A 8 -15.04 3.85 -12.53
CA GLY A 8 -16.08 3.93 -11.51
C GLY A 8 -15.61 4.44 -10.15
N ILE A 9 -14.50 5.19 -10.11
CA ILE A 9 -13.97 5.82 -8.90
C ILE A 9 -14.29 7.31 -8.94
N ASP A 10 -15.13 7.77 -8.01
CA ASP A 10 -15.49 9.19 -7.89
C ASP A 10 -14.36 10.00 -7.24
N ASN A 11 -13.68 9.38 -6.27
CA ASN A 11 -12.61 10.03 -5.53
C ASN A 11 -11.61 9.02 -4.98
N LEU A 12 -10.32 9.37 -5.07
CA LEU A 12 -9.22 8.68 -4.42
C LEU A 12 -8.41 9.69 -3.61
N THR A 13 -8.37 9.52 -2.29
CA THR A 13 -7.49 10.28 -1.40
C THR A 13 -6.48 9.35 -0.75
N ARG A 14 -5.19 9.58 -1.00
CA ARG A 14 -4.09 8.85 -0.36
C ARG A 14 -3.47 9.69 0.75
N THR A 15 -3.44 9.13 1.95
CA THR A 15 -2.69 9.67 3.10
C THR A 15 -1.48 8.80 3.37
N ILE A 16 -0.32 9.41 3.60
CA ILE A 16 0.91 8.71 3.98
C ILE A 16 1.37 9.23 5.32
N VAL A 17 1.46 8.35 6.31
CA VAL A 17 1.96 8.67 7.66
C VAL A 17 3.35 8.07 7.81
N HIS A 18 4.32 8.89 8.21
CA HIS A 18 5.64 8.41 8.63
C HIS A 18 5.70 8.35 10.15
N LEU A 19 5.86 7.13 10.67
CA LEU A 19 6.07 6.82 12.08
C LEU A 19 7.55 6.53 12.31
N LYS A 20 8.24 7.44 12.99
CA LYS A 20 9.66 7.27 13.30
C LYS A 20 9.90 5.97 14.10
N PRO A 21 11.04 5.29 13.89
CA PRO A 21 12.12 5.69 12.98
C PRO A 21 11.89 5.30 11.51
N ASN A 22 11.14 4.22 11.23
CA ASN A 22 11.26 3.47 9.98
C ASN A 22 9.94 2.81 9.50
N ARG A 23 8.80 3.39 9.89
CA ARG A 23 7.47 2.80 9.63
C ARG A 23 6.60 3.76 8.86
N PHE A 24 5.81 3.23 7.94
CA PHE A 24 4.91 3.99 7.11
C PHE A 24 3.53 3.36 7.13
N ILE A 25 2.51 4.20 7.07
CA ILE A 25 1.14 3.76 6.85
C ILE A 25 0.63 4.49 5.63
N ILE A 26 0.19 3.72 4.64
CA ILE A 26 -0.45 4.22 3.43
C ILE A 26 -1.93 3.93 3.57
N LEU A 27 -2.74 4.97 3.49
CA LEU A 27 -4.18 4.87 3.65
C LEU A 27 -4.84 5.45 2.41
N ASP A 28 -5.42 4.56 1.60
CA ASP A 28 -6.22 4.95 0.45
C ASP A 28 -7.70 4.98 0.85
N PHE A 29 -8.31 6.15 0.73
CA PHE A 29 -9.76 6.32 0.78
C PHE A 29 -10.28 6.36 -0.65
N ILE A 30 -11.19 5.44 -0.95
CA ILE A 30 -11.81 5.32 -2.27
C ILE A 30 -13.32 5.51 -2.10
N GLU A 31 -13.91 6.34 -2.94
CA GLU A 31 -15.36 6.50 -3.05
C GLU A 31 -15.81 6.02 -4.42
N THR A 32 -16.78 5.10 -4.45
CA THR A 32 -17.32 4.51 -5.68
C THR A 32 -18.84 4.48 -5.65
N GLN A 33 -19.48 4.70 -6.80
CA GLN A 33 -20.95 4.63 -6.92
C GLN A 33 -21.46 3.20 -7.08
N GLU A 34 -20.65 2.34 -7.71
CA GLU A 34 -20.97 0.94 -7.95
C GLU A 34 -19.92 0.04 -7.30
N GLY A 35 -20.23 -1.26 -7.22
CA GLY A 35 -19.28 -2.25 -6.73
C GLY A 35 -18.18 -2.49 -7.77
N HIS A 36 -16.92 -2.32 -7.38
CA HIS A 36 -15.78 -2.49 -8.28
C HIS A 36 -14.73 -3.43 -7.68
N THR A 37 -13.97 -4.05 -8.58
CA THR A 37 -12.72 -4.72 -8.23
C THR A 37 -11.59 -3.73 -8.46
N PHE A 38 -10.87 -3.39 -7.40
CA PHE A 38 -9.69 -2.53 -7.51
C PHE A 38 -8.43 -3.26 -7.08
N LYS A 39 -7.29 -2.75 -7.54
CA LYS A 39 -5.96 -3.27 -7.23
C LYS A 39 -5.13 -2.16 -6.63
N GLN A 40 -4.68 -2.35 -5.39
CA GLN A 40 -3.69 -1.48 -4.78
C GLN A 40 -2.30 -1.97 -5.21
N GLN A 41 -1.53 -1.09 -5.86
CA GLN A 41 -0.25 -1.46 -6.49
C GLN A 41 0.93 -0.77 -5.82
N PHE A 42 1.99 -1.54 -5.60
CA PHE A 42 3.27 -1.07 -5.06
C PHE A 42 4.39 -1.49 -5.99
N ASN A 43 5.11 -0.51 -6.54
CA ASN A 43 6.24 -0.75 -7.45
C ASN A 43 7.54 -0.70 -6.66
N PHE A 44 8.38 -1.71 -6.81
CA PHE A 44 9.65 -1.82 -6.07
C PHE A 44 10.84 -1.50 -6.95
N HIS A 45 11.85 -0.86 -6.37
CA HIS A 45 13.14 -0.72 -7.02
C HIS A 45 13.71 -2.12 -7.36
N PRO A 46 14.35 -2.34 -8.52
CA PRO A 46 14.82 -3.67 -8.95
C PRO A 46 15.83 -4.36 -8.03
N ILE A 47 16.36 -3.63 -7.05
CA ILE A 47 17.23 -4.17 -6.00
C ILE A 47 16.48 -5.13 -5.07
N PHE A 48 15.15 -4.99 -4.98
CA PHE A 48 14.28 -5.92 -4.28
C PHE A 48 13.84 -7.01 -5.26
N ASP A 49 14.23 -8.24 -4.98
CA ASP A 49 14.07 -9.38 -5.87
C ASP A 49 13.49 -10.62 -5.17
N ILE A 50 13.39 -10.60 -3.84
CA ILE A 50 12.79 -11.67 -3.04
C ILE A 50 11.47 -11.17 -2.45
N PHE A 51 10.38 -11.86 -2.77
CA PHE A 51 9.03 -11.53 -2.30
C PHE A 51 8.40 -12.77 -1.67
N GLN A 52 8.30 -12.77 -0.34
CA GLN A 52 7.81 -13.90 0.42
C GLN A 52 6.49 -13.54 1.09
N GLN A 53 5.40 -14.20 0.69
CA GLN A 53 4.14 -14.10 1.41
C GLN A 53 4.25 -14.89 2.72
N ILE A 54 3.89 -14.24 3.83
CA ILE A 54 3.94 -14.85 5.18
C ILE A 54 2.55 -15.39 5.56
N ASP A 55 1.51 -14.61 5.25
CA ASP A 55 0.12 -14.98 5.47
C ASP A 55 -0.77 -14.36 4.39
N GLU A 56 -2.09 -14.51 4.50
CA GLU A 56 -3.06 -14.00 3.52
C GLU A 56 -3.04 -12.46 3.36
N GLN A 57 -2.42 -11.74 4.29
CA GLN A 57 -2.44 -10.28 4.38
C GLN A 57 -1.04 -9.66 4.42
N SER A 58 0.02 -10.46 4.49
CA SER A 58 1.33 -9.94 4.85
C SER A 58 2.43 -10.58 4.03
N MET A 59 3.45 -9.79 3.74
CA MET A 59 4.62 -10.24 3.01
C MET A 59 5.89 -9.55 3.47
N VAL A 60 7.01 -10.20 3.22
CA VAL A 60 8.34 -9.60 3.33
C VAL A 60 8.95 -9.46 1.95
N VAL A 61 9.51 -8.29 1.70
CA VAL A 61 10.22 -7.93 0.47
C VAL A 61 11.67 -7.69 0.83
N LYS A 62 12.60 -8.39 0.17
CA LYS A 62 14.04 -8.30 0.45
C LYS A 62 14.84 -8.08 -0.82
N SER A 63 16.08 -7.67 -0.61
CA SER A 63 17.12 -7.66 -1.62
C SER A 63 18.04 -8.87 -1.42
N SER A 64 18.61 -9.37 -2.51
CA SER A 64 19.76 -10.29 -2.49
C SER A 64 21.07 -9.65 -1.99
N HIS A 65 21.14 -8.32 -1.82
CA HIS A 65 22.32 -7.63 -1.32
C HIS A 65 22.35 -7.56 0.23
N GLU A 66 23.44 -8.01 0.85
CA GLU A 66 23.59 -8.23 2.30
C GLU A 66 23.42 -6.99 3.20
N ASN A 67 23.46 -5.78 2.66
CA ASN A 67 23.36 -4.53 3.42
C ASN A 67 22.10 -3.70 3.11
N MET A 68 21.18 -4.25 2.32
CA MET A 68 19.95 -3.55 1.97
C MET A 68 18.86 -3.82 3.02
N PRO A 69 18.04 -2.81 3.35
CA PRO A 69 16.91 -3.01 4.25
C PRO A 69 15.92 -4.01 3.65
N SER A 70 15.23 -4.75 4.51
CA SER A 70 14.05 -5.52 4.13
C SER A 70 12.80 -4.70 4.43
N LEU A 71 11.69 -5.03 3.79
CA LEU A 71 10.39 -4.41 4.01
C LEU A 71 9.43 -5.48 4.51
N TYR A 72 8.75 -5.21 5.61
CA TYR A 72 7.53 -5.91 5.96
C TYR A 72 6.35 -5.08 5.51
N MET A 73 5.38 -5.71 4.87
CA MET A 73 4.13 -5.09 4.46
C MET A 73 2.96 -5.92 4.97
N THR A 74 1.94 -5.24 5.49
CA THR A 74 0.67 -5.88 5.85
C THR A 74 -0.52 -5.05 5.36
N PHE A 75 -1.42 -5.73 4.66
CA PHE A 75 -2.68 -5.24 4.14
C PHE A 75 -3.75 -5.47 5.20
N HIS A 76 -4.19 -4.40 5.85
CA HIS A 76 -5.03 -4.57 7.03
C HIS A 76 -6.46 -5.03 6.68
N GLU A 77 -7.01 -4.56 5.57
CA GLU A 77 -8.15 -5.24 4.93
C GLU A 77 -7.66 -6.47 4.17
N LYS A 78 -8.35 -7.61 4.33
CA LYS A 78 -7.95 -8.88 3.71
C LYS A 78 -8.12 -8.81 2.18
N PRO A 79 -7.04 -8.85 1.39
CA PRO A 79 -7.16 -8.91 -0.07
C PRO A 79 -7.76 -10.24 -0.49
N LEU A 80 -8.47 -10.25 -1.62
CA LEU A 80 -8.87 -11.50 -2.30
C LEU A 80 -7.65 -12.28 -2.78
N LYS A 81 -6.63 -11.54 -3.24
CA LYS A 81 -5.40 -12.09 -3.78
C LYS A 81 -4.28 -11.07 -3.65
N ILE A 82 -3.11 -11.55 -3.25
CA ILE A 82 -1.84 -10.82 -3.39
C ILE A 82 -1.07 -11.48 -4.53
N SER A 83 -0.60 -10.69 -5.49
CA SER A 83 0.21 -11.18 -6.62
C SER A 83 1.44 -10.32 -6.83
N THR A 84 2.55 -10.97 -7.16
CA THR A 84 3.83 -10.33 -7.52
C THR A 84 4.08 -10.53 -9.01
N LEU A 85 4.25 -9.43 -9.75
CA LEU A 85 4.49 -9.46 -11.20
C LEU A 85 5.82 -8.77 -11.51
N ARG A 86 6.68 -9.41 -12.30
CA ARG A 86 8.00 -8.86 -12.68
C ARG A 86 8.27 -9.07 -14.16
N GLY A 87 8.34 -7.98 -14.94
CA GLY A 87 8.85 -8.00 -16.31
C GLY A 87 8.11 -8.91 -17.33
N VAL A 88 6.85 -9.28 -17.09
CA VAL A 88 6.09 -10.17 -17.99
C VAL A 88 5.37 -9.36 -19.06
N HIS A 89 5.76 -9.47 -20.33
CA HIS A 89 5.08 -8.82 -21.46
C HIS A 89 3.76 -9.53 -21.83
N THR A 90 2.67 -9.23 -21.14
CA THR A 90 1.30 -9.58 -21.58
C THR A 90 0.40 -8.33 -21.63
N ALA A 91 -0.61 -8.36 -22.49
CA ALA A 91 -1.53 -7.25 -22.71
C ALA A 91 -2.48 -6.99 -21.51
N SER A 92 -2.60 -7.94 -20.58
CA SER A 92 -3.59 -7.92 -19.49
C SER A 92 -2.98 -7.67 -18.09
N GLU A 93 -1.65 -7.69 -17.95
CA GLU A 93 -0.98 -7.55 -16.65
C GLU A 93 -0.09 -6.31 -16.57
N VAL A 94 -0.24 -5.56 -15.47
CA VAL A 94 0.56 -4.35 -15.20
C VAL A 94 1.96 -4.75 -14.75
N GLN A 95 2.96 -4.30 -15.51
CA GLN A 95 4.37 -4.58 -15.28
C GLN A 95 5.06 -3.40 -14.60
N GLY A 96 5.91 -3.71 -13.62
CA GLY A 96 6.90 -2.76 -13.10
C GLY A 96 8.10 -2.69 -14.05
N TRP A 97 8.42 -1.48 -14.51
CA TRP A 97 9.67 -1.19 -15.21
C TRP A 97 10.37 -0.03 -14.52
N TYR A 98 11.69 -0.15 -14.37
CA TYR A 98 12.54 0.89 -13.83
C TYR A 98 13.46 1.45 -14.91
N PHE A 99 13.45 2.77 -15.05
CA PHE A 99 14.24 3.50 -16.04
C PHE A 99 15.19 4.45 -15.30
N LYS A 100 16.43 4.00 -15.05
CA LYS A 100 17.44 4.81 -14.34
C LYS A 100 17.92 6.00 -15.21
N LYS A 101 17.97 5.80 -16.52
CA LYS A 101 18.35 6.76 -17.56
C LYS A 101 17.51 6.52 -18.81
N PHE A 102 17.50 7.52 -19.70
CA PHE A 102 16.90 7.38 -21.04
C PHE A 102 17.41 6.10 -21.74
N ASN A 103 16.51 5.36 -22.37
CA ASN A 103 16.77 4.06 -23.04
C ASN A 103 17.33 2.92 -22.16
N THR A 104 17.36 3.06 -20.83
CA THR A 104 17.64 1.92 -19.94
C THR A 104 16.34 1.38 -19.38
N LYS A 105 16.08 0.07 -19.52
CA LYS A 105 14.96 -0.59 -18.86
C LYS A 105 15.44 -1.77 -18.04
N GLN A 106 14.99 -1.84 -16.79
CA GLN A 106 15.20 -2.99 -15.92
C GLN A 106 13.85 -3.45 -15.39
N ALA A 107 13.62 -4.77 -15.37
CA ALA A 107 12.41 -5.33 -14.81
C ALA A 107 12.34 -5.04 -13.30
N ALA A 108 11.24 -4.42 -12.89
CA ALA A 108 10.91 -4.15 -11.50
C ALA A 108 9.71 -5.02 -11.10
N THR A 109 9.64 -5.37 -9.82
CA THR A 109 8.49 -6.13 -9.31
C THR A 109 7.39 -5.17 -8.87
N THR A 110 6.16 -5.49 -9.25
CA THR A 110 4.95 -4.86 -8.74
C THR A 110 4.23 -5.85 -7.83
N VAL A 111 3.96 -5.43 -6.60
CA VAL A 111 3.01 -6.13 -5.72
C VAL A 111 1.62 -5.56 -5.98
N GLN A 112 0.64 -6.44 -6.15
CA GLN A 112 -0.76 -6.07 -6.32
C GLN A 112 -1.61 -6.78 -5.26
N ALA A 113 -2.32 -6.01 -4.45
CA ALA A 113 -3.39 -6.51 -3.60
C ALA A 113 -4.73 -6.21 -4.26
N GLN A 114 -5.48 -7.26 -4.59
CA GLN A 114 -6.79 -7.16 -5.21
C GLN A 114 -7.89 -7.25 -4.17
N TYR A 115 -8.88 -6.38 -4.30
CA TYR A 115 -10.05 -6.31 -3.43
C TYR A 115 -11.31 -6.27 -4.29
N LYS A 116 -12.43 -6.72 -3.72
CA LYS A 116 -13.74 -6.61 -4.34
C LYS A 116 -14.66 -5.98 -3.34
N GLU A 117 -15.05 -4.74 -3.59
CA GLU A 117 -15.91 -4.01 -2.69
C GLU A 117 -17.27 -3.75 -3.30
N LYS A 118 -18.25 -3.64 -2.41
CA LYS A 118 -19.57 -3.11 -2.75
C LYS A 118 -19.47 -1.59 -2.91
N ASN A 119 -20.51 -0.97 -3.45
CA ASN A 119 -20.60 0.47 -3.58
C ASN A 119 -20.38 1.21 -2.24
N GLY A 120 -19.84 2.43 -2.32
CA GLY A 120 -19.68 3.31 -1.19
C GLY A 120 -18.23 3.71 -0.89
N LYS A 121 -17.92 3.86 0.40
CA LYS A 121 -16.64 4.40 0.89
C LYS A 121 -15.78 3.28 1.45
N VAL A 122 -14.58 3.14 0.87
CA VAL A 122 -13.61 2.11 1.22
C VAL A 122 -12.36 2.75 1.80
N SER A 123 -11.76 2.12 2.81
CA SER A 123 -10.48 2.51 3.40
C SER A 123 -9.51 1.34 3.31
N LEU A 124 -8.35 1.54 2.71
CA LEU A 124 -7.36 0.47 2.45
C LEU A 124 -6.01 0.80 3.09
N PRO A 125 -5.90 0.63 4.41
CA PRO A 125 -4.64 0.76 5.12
C PRO A 125 -3.65 -0.34 4.75
N VAL A 126 -2.43 0.09 4.46
CA VAL A 126 -1.23 -0.74 4.36
C VAL A 126 -0.20 -0.22 5.34
N TYR A 127 0.26 -1.09 6.23
CA TYR A 127 1.41 -0.81 7.07
C TYR A 127 2.68 -1.35 6.42
N ILE A 128 3.73 -0.53 6.43
CA ILE A 128 5.05 -0.86 5.90
C ILE A 128 6.09 -0.57 6.98
N GLU A 129 6.98 -1.51 7.23
CA GLU A 129 8.12 -1.33 8.14
C GLU A 129 9.42 -1.70 7.45
N LEU A 130 10.40 -0.79 7.50
CA LEU A 130 11.78 -1.11 7.10
C LEU A 130 12.41 -1.92 8.23
N LEU A 131 12.68 -3.19 7.94
CA LEU A 131 13.39 -4.10 8.81
C LEU A 131 14.90 -3.96 8.60
N PRO A 132 15.70 -3.99 9.67
CA PRO A 132 17.16 -4.06 9.54
C PRO A 132 17.56 -5.39 8.84
N PRO A 133 18.73 -5.45 8.18
CA PRO A 133 19.16 -6.60 7.38
C PRO A 133 19.14 -7.95 8.11
N SER A 134 19.32 -7.94 9.43
CA SER A 134 19.40 -9.13 10.29
C SER A 134 18.09 -9.53 10.98
N SER A 135 17.00 -8.77 10.84
CA SER A 135 15.73 -9.10 11.50
C SER A 135 14.77 -9.82 10.54
N MET A 136 14.34 -11.02 10.94
CA MET A 136 13.50 -11.90 10.13
C MET A 136 12.02 -11.90 10.57
N THR A 137 11.71 -11.43 11.76
CA THR A 137 10.35 -11.53 12.32
C THR A 137 9.74 -10.15 12.52
N PRO A 138 8.91 -9.69 11.58
CA PRO A 138 8.13 -8.49 11.79
C PRO A 138 7.08 -8.71 12.87
N LEU A 139 6.89 -7.70 13.72
CA LEU A 139 5.78 -7.70 14.67
C LEU A 139 4.55 -7.21 13.92
N LYS A 140 3.57 -8.10 13.69
CA LYS A 140 2.33 -7.76 13.00
C LYS A 140 1.56 -6.72 13.83
N PRO A 141 1.49 -5.45 13.40
CA PRO A 141 0.69 -4.47 14.12
C PRO A 141 -0.78 -4.77 13.89
N LYS A 142 -1.59 -4.57 14.92
CA LYS A 142 -3.03 -4.43 14.75
C LYS A 142 -3.30 -2.99 14.38
N LEU A 143 -3.91 -2.80 13.21
CA LEU A 143 -4.45 -1.51 12.81
C LEU A 143 -5.94 -1.52 13.13
N SER A 144 -6.52 -0.36 13.37
CA SER A 144 -7.97 -0.19 13.45
C SER A 144 -8.32 1.19 12.91
N ILE A 145 -9.29 1.22 12.02
CA ILE A 145 -9.74 2.44 11.36
C ILE A 145 -11.19 2.71 11.74
N THR A 146 -11.42 3.86 12.34
CA THR A 146 -12.77 4.35 12.59
C THR A 146 -13.00 5.62 11.78
N ALA A 147 -13.94 5.51 10.85
CA ALA A 147 -14.42 6.61 10.05
C ALA A 147 -15.30 7.55 10.89
N GLN A 148 -14.90 8.81 11.01
CA GLN A 148 -15.74 9.90 11.51
C GLN A 148 -16.07 10.86 10.35
N HIS A 149 -16.98 11.82 10.56
CA HIS A 149 -17.50 12.68 9.48
C HIS A 149 -16.38 13.36 8.65
N HIS A 150 -15.40 13.96 9.33
CA HIS A 150 -14.29 14.69 8.67
C HIS A 150 -12.90 14.13 8.96
N GLN A 151 -12.83 13.10 9.80
CA GLN A 151 -11.58 12.53 10.29
C GLN A 151 -11.64 11.02 10.26
N VAL A 152 -10.46 10.41 10.26
CA VAL A 152 -10.27 8.99 10.51
C VAL A 152 -9.38 8.85 11.72
N LYS A 153 -9.88 8.08 12.68
CA LYS A 153 -9.08 7.59 13.79
C LYS A 153 -8.33 6.35 13.31
N LEU A 154 -7.01 6.40 13.38
CA LEU A 154 -6.11 5.29 13.11
C LEU A 154 -5.43 4.90 14.42
N GLU A 155 -5.73 3.70 14.88
CA GLU A 155 -5.08 3.09 16.04
C GLU A 155 -4.09 2.03 15.56
N ILE A 156 -2.89 2.05 16.11
CA ILE A 156 -1.82 1.11 15.83
C ILE A 156 -1.37 0.51 17.14
N GLU A 157 -1.52 -0.80 17.27
CA GLU A 157 -1.11 -1.57 18.42
C GLU A 157 -0.05 -2.60 17.99
N SER A 158 1.12 -2.50 18.58
CA SER A 158 2.26 -3.39 18.38
C SER A 158 2.84 -3.75 19.75
N PRO A 159 3.49 -4.92 19.92
CA PRO A 159 4.16 -5.25 21.17
C PRO A 159 5.16 -4.21 21.66
N LEU A 160 5.68 -3.36 20.77
CA LEU A 160 6.68 -2.33 21.10
C LEU A 160 6.09 -0.93 21.26
N PHE A 161 4.87 -0.68 20.80
CA PHE A 161 4.27 0.65 20.87
C PHE A 161 2.76 0.64 20.65
N HIS A 162 2.12 1.65 21.21
CA HIS A 162 0.74 2.03 20.88
C HIS A 162 0.73 3.45 20.34
N LYS A 163 -0.01 3.69 19.25
CA LYS A 163 -0.15 5.02 18.66
C LYS A 163 -1.57 5.24 18.17
N GLU A 164 -2.14 6.38 18.56
CA GLU A 164 -3.40 6.88 18.05
C GLU A 164 -3.14 8.12 17.18
N LEU A 165 -3.78 8.18 16.02
CA LEU A 165 -3.68 9.29 15.07
C LEU A 165 -5.06 9.71 14.58
N MET A 166 -5.29 11.02 14.54
CA MET A 166 -6.46 11.62 13.91
C MET A 166 -6.05 12.21 12.57
N LEU A 167 -6.50 11.58 11.48
CA LEU A 167 -6.15 11.95 10.11
C LEU A 167 -7.34 12.63 9.43
N PRO A 168 -7.15 13.72 8.67
CA PRO A 168 -8.24 14.30 7.88
C PRO A 168 -8.64 13.36 6.72
N ARG A 169 -9.95 13.22 6.45
CA ARG A 169 -10.44 12.41 5.31
C ARG A 169 -10.24 13.08 3.95
N THR A 170 -10.30 14.39 3.93
CA THR A 170 -10.07 15.23 2.76
C THR A 170 -8.98 16.23 3.08
N PRO A 171 -8.06 16.53 2.14
CA PRO A 171 -7.17 17.67 2.30
C PRO A 171 -8.04 18.92 2.52
N ARG A 172 -7.73 19.73 3.53
CA ARG A 172 -8.41 21.03 3.71
C ARG A 172 -8.24 21.82 2.42
N ASN A 173 -9.35 22.14 1.75
CA ASN A 173 -9.34 23.11 0.66
C ASN A 173 -8.73 24.40 1.22
N ARG A 174 -7.53 24.77 0.76
CA ARG A 174 -6.87 26.03 1.16
C ARG A 174 -7.53 27.28 0.54
N HIS A 175 -8.71 27.14 -0.06
CA HIS A 175 -9.46 28.20 -0.76
C HIS A 175 -10.88 28.39 -0.22
N ALA A 176 -11.10 28.14 1.07
CA ALA A 176 -12.28 28.64 1.77
C ALA A 176 -11.83 29.76 2.72
N ASN A 177 -11.67 30.96 2.13
CA ASN A 177 -11.89 32.30 2.68
C ASN A 177 -11.24 33.33 1.75
#